data_AF-A0A7J4EH96-F1
#
_entry.id   AF-A0A7J4EH96-F1
#
_cell.length_a   1.000
_cell.length_b   1.000
_cell.length_c   1.000
_cell.angle_alpha   90.00
_cell.angle_beta   90.00
_cell.angle_gamma   90.00
#
_symmetry.space_group_name_H-M   'P 1'
#
loop_
_entity.id
_entity.type
_entity.pdbx_description
1 polymer ?
#
loop_
_entity_poly.entity_id
_entity_poly.type
_entity_poly.pdbx_seq_one_letter_code
_entity_poly.pdbx_strand_id
1 'polypeptide(L)' 'MEDWTEKHRPKTLDEIVGNREAKNLLRNWASQWNTKKPPKKHAVILTGKPGTGKTSTVLALANEY' A
#
# COMPACT_ATOMS: atom_id res chain seq x y z
N MET A 1 2.61 -21.79 -17.04
CA MET A 1 1.29 -21.28 -16.65
C MET A 1 1.54 -20.34 -15.49
N GLU A 2 1.33 -19.04 -15.68
CA GLU A 2 1.67 -18.03 -14.68
C GLU A 2 0.59 -18.01 -13.57
N ASP A 3 0.99 -17.81 -12.31
CA ASP A 3 0.03 -17.71 -11.19
C ASP A 3 -0.92 -16.53 -11.42
N TRP A 4 -2.23 -16.80 -11.42
CA TRP A 4 -3.26 -15.80 -11.65
C TRP A 4 -3.17 -14.63 -10.66
N THR A 5 -2.78 -14.93 -9.43
CA THR A 5 -2.64 -13.95 -8.35
C THR A 5 -1.50 -12.99 -8.63
N GLU A 6 -0.39 -13.47 -9.18
CA GLU A 6 0.74 -12.64 -9.58
C GLU A 6 0.43 -11.84 -10.84
N LYS A 7 -0.20 -12.49 -11.83
CA LYS A 7 -0.61 -11.85 -13.08
C LYS A 7 -1.53 -10.65 -12.84
N HIS A 8 -2.44 -10.75 -11.88
CA HIS A 8 -3.41 -9.72 -11.53
C HIS A 8 -3.08 -9.00 -10.21
N ARG A 9 -1.82 -9.09 -9.75
CA ARG A 9 -1.40 -8.39 -8.53
C ARG A 9 -1.51 -6.87 -8.75
N PRO A 10 -2.19 -6.15 -7.83
CA PRO A 10 -2.27 -4.69 -7.91
C PRO A 10 -0.88 -4.04 -7.91
N LYS A 11 -0.68 -3.10 -8.83
CA LYS A 11 0.56 -2.33 -9.01
C LYS A 11 0.45 -0.91 -8.46
N THR A 12 -0.77 -0.45 -8.24
CA THR A 12 -1.11 0.87 -7.71
C THR A 12 -2.07 0.72 -6.53
N LEU A 13 -2.05 1.69 -5.61
CA LEU A 13 -3.00 1.75 -4.49
C LEU A 13 -4.44 1.85 -4.99
N ASP A 14 -4.67 2.42 -6.16
CA ASP A 14 -6.02 2.57 -6.71
C ASP A 14 -6.58 1.23 -7.24
N GLU A 15 -5.72 0.30 -7.67
CA GLU A 15 -6.08 -1.08 -8.03
C GLU A 15 -6.41 -1.97 -6.81
N ILE A 16 -6.02 -1.57 -5.59
CA ILE A 16 -6.38 -2.30 -4.37
C ILE A 16 -7.87 -2.12 -4.09
N VAL A 17 -8.63 -3.21 -4.15
CA VAL A 17 -10.07 -3.22 -3.84
C VAL A 17 -10.29 -3.07 -2.33
N GLY A 18 -11.12 -2.10 -1.93
CA GLY A 18 -11.49 -1.85 -0.53
C GLY A 18 -10.45 -1.04 0.26
N ASN A 19 -10.49 -1.17 1.60
CA ASN A 19 -9.55 -0.54 2.55
C ASN A 19 -9.34 0.98 2.38
N ARG A 20 -10.34 1.72 1.88
CA ARG A 20 -10.20 3.12 1.45
C ARG A 20 -9.51 4.03 2.48
N GLU A 21 -9.91 3.95 3.74
CA GLU A 21 -9.32 4.76 4.82
C GLU A 21 -7.85 4.43 5.07
N ALA A 22 -7.51 3.14 5.14
CA ALA A 22 -6.12 2.69 5.30
C ALA A 22 -5.26 3.08 4.10
N LYS A 23 -5.78 2.99 2.88
CA LYS A 23 -5.09 3.45 1.66
C LYS A 23 -4.81 4.95 1.71
N ASN A 24 -5.79 5.75 2.10
CA ASN A 24 -5.62 7.21 2.22
C ASN A 24 -4.59 7.57 3.30
N LEU A 25 -4.61 6.88 4.44
CA LEU A 25 -3.61 7.07 5.50
C LEU A 25 -2.20 6.73 5.01
N LEU A 26 -2.04 5.60 4.31
CA LEU A 26 -0.76 5.19 3.73
C LEU A 26 -0.26 6.18 2.68
N ARG A 27 -1.14 6.64 1.79
CA ARG A 27 -0.81 7.63 0.76
C ARG A 27 -0.31 8.93 1.37
N ASN A 28 -1.03 9.44 2.38
CA ASN A 28 -0.62 10.66 3.09
C ASN A 28 0.68 10.48 3.90
N TRP A 29 0.90 9.29 4.48
CA TRP A 29 2.14 8.97 5.18
C TRP A 29 3.32 8.90 4.20
N ALA A 30 3.17 8.20 3.08
CA ALA A 30 4.18 8.07 2.04
C ALA A 30 4.52 9.43 1.40
N SER A 31 3.51 10.24 1.09
CA SER A 31 3.73 11.56 0.50
C SER A 31 4.53 12.50 1.38
N GLN A 32 4.46 12.37 2.71
CA GLN A 32 5.27 13.19 3.63
C GLN A 32 6.77 12.90 3.48
N TRP A 33 7.16 11.66 3.16
CA TRP A 33 8.56 11.31 2.92
C TRP A 33 9.17 12.02 1.70
N ASN A 34 8.35 12.36 0.72
CA ASN A 34 8.78 13.11 -0.48
C ASN A 34 8.90 14.62 -0.24
N THR A 35 8.63 15.08 0.98
CA THR A 35 8.77 16.50 1.36
C THR A 35 10.00 16.72 2.23
N LYS A 36 10.37 17.99 2.48
CA LYS A 36 11.43 18.35 3.43
C LYS A 36 11.09 18.07 4.91
N LYS A 37 9.90 17.53 5.19
CA LYS A 37 9.39 17.27 6.55
C LYS A 37 8.88 15.82 6.64
N PRO A 38 9.73 14.84 7.00
CA PRO A 38 9.30 13.45 7.11
C PRO A 38 8.20 13.29 8.18
N PRO A 39 7.36 12.25 8.07
CA PRO A 39 6.26 12.04 9.00
C PRO A 39 6.77 11.77 10.42
N LYS A 40 6.07 12.24 11.46
CA LYS A 40 6.45 12.00 12.87
C LYS A 40 6.55 10.52 13.24
N LYS A 41 5.73 9.67 12.60
CA LYS A 41 5.77 8.22 12.75
C LYS A 41 6.51 7.63 11.55
N HIS A 42 7.70 7.06 11.79
CA HIS A 42 8.52 6.51 10.71
C HIS A 42 8.11 5.10 10.26
N ALA A 43 7.18 4.46 10.97
CA ALA A 43 6.71 3.13 10.65
C ALA A 43 5.19 3.06 10.66
N VAL A 44 4.65 2.21 9.79
CA VAL A 44 3.24 1.83 9.74
C VAL A 44 3.15 0.32 9.84
N ILE A 45 2.21 -0.17 10.64
CA ILE A 45 1.94 -1.59 10.80
C ILE A 45 0.60 -1.89 10.14
N LEU A 46 0.57 -2.79 9.17
CA LEU A 46 -0.66 -3.29 8.57
C LEU A 46 -1.13 -4.54 9.30
N THR A 47 -2.36 -4.51 9.83
CA THR A 47 -2.99 -5.65 10.52
C THR A 47 -4.29 -6.04 9.84
N GLY A 48 -4.66 -7.33 9.93
CA GLY A 48 -5.88 -7.86 9.32
C GLY A 48 -5.78 -9.34 8.95
N LYS A 49 -6.91 -9.95 8.61
CA LYS A 49 -7.04 -11.38 8.24
C LYS A 49 -6.14 -11.77 7.06
N PRO A 50 -5.73 -13.04 6.92
CA PRO A 50 -4.99 -13.49 5.73
C PRO A 50 -5.78 -13.20 4.45
N GLY A 51 -5.07 -12.92 3.34
CA GLY A 51 -5.70 -12.68 2.03
C GLY A 51 -6.36 -11.31 1.83
N THR A 52 -6.28 -10.37 2.78
CA THR A 52 -6.93 -9.04 2.66
C THR A 52 -6.11 -7.97 1.92
N GLY A 53 -5.05 -8.35 1.21
CA GLY A 53 -4.26 -7.43 0.39
C GLY A 53 -3.19 -6.61 1.13
N LYS A 54 -2.82 -6.95 2.38
CA LYS A 54 -1.78 -6.23 3.14
C LYS A 54 -0.45 -6.15 2.38
N THR A 55 0.10 -7.29 1.99
CA THR A 55 1.38 -7.37 1.25
C THR A 55 1.28 -6.70 -0.11
N SER A 56 0.20 -6.96 -0.86
CA SER A 56 -0.03 -6.32 -2.16
C SER A 56 -0.13 -4.80 -2.07
N THR A 57 -0.74 -4.28 -0.99
CA THR A 57 -0.86 -2.83 -0.75
C THR A 57 0.52 -2.19 -0.54
N VAL A 58 1.42 -2.83 0.23
CA VAL A 58 2.77 -2.31 0.45
C VAL A 58 3.59 -2.29 -0.84
N LEU A 59 3.48 -3.35 -1.64
CA LEU A 59 4.18 -3.42 -2.92
C LEU A 59 3.66 -2.40 -3.93
N ALA A 60 2.34 -2.22 -3.99
CA ALA A 60 1.72 -1.19 -4.81
C ALA A 60 2.17 0.22 -4.38
N LEU A 61 2.20 0.49 -3.07
CA LEU A 61 2.70 1.76 -2.54
C LEU A 61 4.17 2.01 -2.91
N ALA A 62 5.03 1.00 -2.75
CA ALA A 62 6.46 1.10 -3.07
C ALA A 62 6.73 1.28 -4.58
N ASN A 63 5.77 0.91 -5.43
CA ASN A 63 5.86 1.14 -6.87
C ASN A 63 5.38 2.55 -7.27
N GLU A 64 4.58 3.23 -6.44
CA GLU A 64 4.06 4.58 -6.68
C GLU A 64 4.98 5.72 -6.19
N TYR A 65 5.86 5.45 -5.21
CA TYR A 65 6.67 6.44 -4.48
C TYR A 65 8.16 6.12 -4.57
#